data_AF-A0A0F9K241-F1
#
_entry.id   AF-A0A0F9K241-F1
#
_cell.length_a   1.000
_cell.length_b   1.000
_cell.length_c   1.000
_cell.angle_alpha   90.00
_cell.angle_beta   90.00
_cell.angle_gamma   90.00
#
_symmetry.space_group_name_H-M   'P 1'
#
loop_
_entity.id
_entity.type
_entity.pdbx_description
1 polymer ?
#
loop_
_entity_poly.entity_id
_entity_poly.type
_entity_poly.pdbx_seq_one_letter_code
_entity_poly.pdbx_strand_id
1 'polypeptide(L)'
;MSKQIKSPVKKWLGTVTLHDPLSLPQVVAVQNALESAKALAEDGDLEKLGLAEFHNELLPAIEDCIEIWELKGLDNPPNPFPGTPRKSAAELMNWLSTEVVALFNEAEAVPNE
;
A
#
# COMPACT_ATOMS: atom_id res chain seq x y z
N MET A 1 12.12 14.05 -0.01
CA MET A 1 11.31 14.63 -1.10
C MET A 1 10.28 13.60 -1.49
N SER A 2 9.01 13.95 -1.68
CA SER A 2 7.95 12.97 -1.97
C SER A 2 8.21 12.17 -3.25
N LYS A 3 7.85 10.88 -3.27
CA LYS A 3 8.05 9.96 -4.40
C LYS A 3 6.76 9.82 -5.20
N GLN A 4 6.78 10.21 -6.48
CA GLN A 4 5.62 10.07 -7.35
C GLN A 4 5.66 8.72 -8.07
N ILE A 5 4.59 7.93 -7.93
CA ILE A 5 4.41 6.62 -8.57
C ILE A 5 3.20 6.65 -9.51
N LYS A 6 3.24 5.87 -10.59
CA LYS A 6 2.19 5.85 -11.62
C LYS A 6 1.39 4.56 -11.57
N SER A 7 0.06 4.68 -11.50
CA SER A 7 -0.82 3.51 -11.41
C SER A 7 -0.77 2.66 -12.69
N PRO A 8 -0.53 1.34 -12.58
CA PRO A 8 -0.62 0.40 -13.69
C PRO A 8 -2.05 -0.06 -13.98
N VAL A 9 -3.01 0.26 -13.10
CA VAL A 9 -4.38 -0.26 -13.16
C VAL A 9 -5.20 0.52 -14.18
N LYS A 10 -5.61 -0.14 -15.27
CA LYS A 10 -6.35 0.48 -16.39
C LYS A 10 -7.63 1.23 -15.97
N LYS A 11 -8.28 0.78 -14.89
CA LYS A 11 -9.52 1.38 -14.36
C LYS A 11 -9.25 2.73 -13.71
N TRP A 12 -8.13 2.86 -13.02
CA TRP A 12 -7.74 4.02 -12.21
C TRP A 12 -6.36 4.49 -12.63
N LEU A 13 -6.32 5.16 -13.79
CA LEU A 13 -5.11 5.74 -14.34
C LEU A 13 -4.77 7.02 -13.59
N GLY A 14 -3.49 7.26 -13.33
CA GLY A 14 -3.06 8.46 -12.63
C GLY A 14 -1.77 8.28 -11.85
N THR A 15 -1.55 9.17 -10.89
CA THR A 15 -0.37 9.18 -10.03
C THR A 15 -0.78 9.14 -8.56
N VAL A 16 0.11 8.61 -7.74
CA VAL A 16 0.04 8.68 -6.28
C VAL A 16 1.36 9.26 -5.81
N THR A 17 1.31 10.18 -4.87
CA THR A 17 2.52 10.78 -4.27
C THR A 17 2.69 10.19 -2.88
N LEU A 18 3.81 9.52 -2.64
CA LEU A 18 4.17 8.91 -1.36
C LEU A 18 5.02 9.86 -0.53
N HIS A 19 4.85 9.81 0.79
CA HIS A 19 5.74 10.46 1.74
C HIS A 19 7.15 9.86 1.66
N ASP A 20 8.15 10.67 1.33
CA ASP A 20 9.56 10.28 1.34
C ASP A 20 10.40 11.46 1.88
N PRO A 21 11.14 11.31 3.00
CA PRO A 21 11.22 10.10 3.82
C PRO A 21 9.90 9.84 4.56
N LEU A 22 9.65 8.57 4.89
CA LEU A 22 8.57 8.19 5.78
C LEU A 22 8.83 8.75 7.19
N SER A 23 7.80 9.30 7.82
CA SER A 23 7.86 9.73 9.22
C SER A 23 7.90 8.53 10.16
N LEU A 24 8.46 8.70 11.36
CA LEU A 24 8.54 7.61 12.34
C LEU A 24 7.18 6.95 12.66
N PRO A 25 6.06 7.69 12.81
CA PRO A 25 4.74 7.06 12.95
C PRO A 25 4.34 6.19 11.75
N GLN A 26 4.63 6.63 10.52
CA GLN A 26 4.34 5.85 9.30
C GLN A 26 5.19 4.58 9.23
N VAL A 27 6.48 4.67 9.59
CA VAL A 27 7.37 3.50 9.66
C VAL A 27 6.83 2.46 10.65
N VAL A 28 6.43 2.89 11.84
CA VAL A 28 5.83 2.01 12.86
C VAL A 28 4.52 1.41 12.37
N ALA A 29 3.67 2.19 11.71
CA ALA A 29 2.41 1.69 11.15
C ALA A 29 2.63 0.61 10.08
N VAL A 30 3.56 0.83 9.14
CA VAL A 30 3.90 -0.15 8.10
C VAL A 30 4.49 -1.41 8.71
N GLN A 31 5.40 -1.29 9.67
CA GLN A 31 6.00 -2.44 10.34
C GLN A 31 4.95 -3.29 11.06
N ASN A 32 4.10 -2.66 11.89
CA ASN A 32 3.05 -3.37 12.61
C ASN A 32 2.08 -4.05 11.65
N ALA A 33 1.68 -3.37 10.57
CA ALA A 33 0.77 -3.93 9.58
C ALA A 33 1.39 -5.13 8.84
N LEU A 34 2.68 -5.09 8.53
CA LEU A 34 3.40 -6.22 7.93
C LEU A 34 3.49 -7.41 8.89
N GLU A 35 3.76 -7.18 10.17
CA GLU A 35 3.79 -8.24 11.19
C GLU A 35 2.42 -8.90 11.36
N SER A 36 1.36 -8.10 11.48
CA SER A 36 -0.03 -8.61 11.53
C SER A 36 -0.40 -9.38 10.27
N ALA A 37 -0.12 -8.82 9.09
CA ALA A 37 -0.44 -9.44 7.82
C ALA A 37 0.34 -10.76 7.60
N LYS A 38 1.58 -10.84 8.09
CA LYS A 38 2.37 -12.07 8.08
C LYS A 38 1.80 -13.13 9.02
N ALA A 39 1.37 -12.75 10.23
CA ALA A 39 0.73 -13.68 11.15
C ALA A 39 -0.52 -14.32 10.54
N LEU A 40 -1.34 -13.53 9.82
CA LEU A 40 -2.50 -14.03 9.09
C LEU A 40 -2.12 -14.98 7.95
N ALA A 41 -0.99 -14.75 7.29
CA ALA A 41 -0.49 -15.63 6.23
C ALA A 41 0.01 -16.99 6.77
N GLU A 42 0.55 -17.03 8.00
CA GLU A 42 1.07 -18.24 8.63
C GLU A 42 -0.04 -19.13 9.24
N ASP A 43 -1.19 -18.57 9.64
CA ASP A 43 -2.28 -19.30 10.33
C ASP A 43 -3.18 -20.15 9.39
N GLY A 44 -3.02 -20.01 8.07
CA GLY A 44 -3.54 -20.96 7.09
C GLY A 44 -4.73 -20.47 6.26
N ASP A 45 -4.75 -20.94 5.01
CA ASP A 45 -5.77 -20.67 3.97
C ASP A 45 -5.65 -19.33 3.21
N LEU A 46 -4.42 -19.03 2.79
CA LEU A 46 -4.05 -17.93 1.86
C LEU A 46 -4.82 -17.93 0.52
N GLU A 47 -5.52 -19.00 0.15
CA GLU A 47 -5.92 -19.22 -1.25
C GLU A 47 -6.96 -18.19 -1.75
N LYS A 48 -7.86 -17.65 -0.90
CA LYS A 48 -8.78 -16.56 -1.28
C LYS A 48 -9.27 -15.64 -0.15
N LEU A 49 -9.42 -16.14 1.07
CA LEU A 49 -9.80 -15.31 2.22
C LEU A 49 -8.60 -14.52 2.74
N GLY A 50 -7.46 -15.20 2.88
CA GLY A 50 -6.23 -14.59 3.40
C GLY A 50 -5.78 -13.35 2.62
N LEU A 51 -5.89 -13.31 1.28
CA LEU A 51 -5.44 -12.13 0.52
C LEU A 51 -6.30 -10.88 0.75
N ALA A 52 -7.62 -11.04 0.95
CA ALA A 52 -8.50 -9.90 1.20
C ALA A 52 -8.29 -9.35 2.62
N GLU A 53 -8.12 -10.24 3.61
CA GLU A 53 -7.82 -9.86 4.99
C GLU A 53 -6.41 -9.27 5.11
N PHE A 54 -5.43 -9.84 4.41
CA PHE A 54 -4.07 -9.32 4.28
C PHE A 54 -4.06 -7.87 3.75
N HIS A 55 -4.81 -7.61 2.67
CA HIS A 55 -4.95 -6.27 2.12
C HIS A 55 -5.68 -5.31 3.08
N ASN A 56 -6.69 -5.80 3.80
CA ASN A 56 -7.43 -5.00 4.76
C ASN A 56 -6.57 -4.58 5.95
N GLU A 57 -5.64 -5.43 6.38
CA GLU A 57 -4.70 -5.14 7.46
C GLU A 57 -3.64 -4.10 7.05
N LEU A 58 -3.15 -4.18 5.81
CA LEU A 58 -2.15 -3.24 5.29
C LEU A 58 -2.73 -1.88 4.89
N LEU A 59 -4.01 -1.83 4.51
CA LEU A 59 -4.62 -0.65 3.91
C LEU A 59 -4.43 0.64 4.74
N PRO A 60 -4.69 0.67 6.07
CA PRO A 60 -4.53 1.90 6.85
C PRO A 60 -3.10 2.44 6.84
N ALA A 61 -2.11 1.55 6.95
CA ALA A 61 -0.70 1.94 6.93
C ALA A 61 -0.28 2.46 5.53
N ILE A 62 -0.82 1.87 4.46
CA ILE A 62 -0.58 2.33 3.09
C ILE A 62 -1.20 3.71 2.88
N GLU A 63 -2.44 3.92 3.31
CA GLU A 63 -3.13 5.21 3.20
C GLU A 63 -2.37 6.32 3.93
N ASP A 64 -1.85 6.05 5.12
CA ASP A 64 -1.04 6.99 5.89
C ASP A 64 0.29 7.35 5.20
N CYS A 65 0.81 6.48 4.33
CA CYS A 65 2.03 6.75 3.56
C CYS A 65 1.78 7.57 2.29
N ILE A 66 0.52 7.82 1.92
CA ILE A 66 0.15 8.52 0.69
C ILE A 66 -0.18 9.98 1.02
N GLU A 67 0.55 10.89 0.39
CA GLU A 67 0.36 12.33 0.52
C GLU A 67 -0.76 12.83 -0.41
N ILE A 68 -0.80 12.34 -1.66
CA ILE A 68 -1.73 12.82 -2.70
C ILE A 68 -2.23 11.67 -3.57
N TRP A 69 -3.55 11.61 -3.79
CA TRP A 69 -4.17 10.71 -4.76
C TRP A 69 -4.59 11.45 -6.03
N GLU A 70 -3.96 11.16 -7.17
CA GLU A 70 -4.32 11.72 -8.47
C GLU A 70 -4.79 10.61 -9.41
N LEU A 71 -5.72 9.77 -8.95
CA LEU A 71 -6.27 8.65 -9.70
C LEU A 71 -7.60 8.99 -10.34
N LYS A 72 -7.70 8.81 -11.66
CA LYS A 72 -8.93 9.05 -12.41
C LYS A 72 -10.02 8.04 -12.01
N GLY A 73 -11.20 8.56 -11.64
CA GLY A 73 -12.36 7.73 -11.30
C GLY A 73 -12.32 7.16 -9.88
N LEU A 74 -11.51 7.76 -9.01
CA LEU A 74 -11.55 7.61 -7.55
C LEU A 74 -11.64 8.99 -6.91
N ASP A 75 -12.21 9.03 -5.72
CA ASP A 75 -12.14 10.21 -4.85
C ASP A 75 -10.71 10.38 -4.32
N ASN A 76 -10.35 11.59 -3.90
CA ASN A 76 -9.02 11.91 -3.35
C ASN A 76 -9.16 12.47 -1.92
N PRO A 77 -8.81 11.71 -0.87
CA PRO A 77 -8.47 10.27 -0.89
C PRO A 77 -9.72 9.39 -1.06
N PRO A 78 -9.56 8.13 -1.50
CA PRO A 78 -10.67 7.18 -1.62
C PRO A 78 -11.11 6.69 -0.23
N ASN A 79 -12.27 7.13 0.27
CA ASN A 79 -12.84 6.63 1.52
C ASN A 79 -14.34 6.29 1.35
N PRO A 80 -14.76 5.01 1.39
CA PRO A 80 -13.92 3.83 1.60
C PRO A 80 -13.07 3.45 0.37
N PHE A 81 -11.97 2.72 0.58
CA PHE A 81 -11.17 2.16 -0.52
C PHE A 81 -12.04 1.28 -1.44
N PRO A 82 -11.88 1.36 -2.78
CA PRO A 82 -12.75 0.66 -3.72
C PRO A 82 -12.62 -0.87 -3.58
N GLY A 83 -13.68 -1.53 -3.12
CA GLY A 83 -13.76 -3.00 -3.13
C GLY A 83 -14.18 -3.61 -4.48
N THR A 84 -14.69 -2.80 -5.41
CA THR A 84 -15.20 -3.26 -6.72
C THR A 84 -14.77 -2.37 -7.89
N PRO A 85 -14.48 -2.94 -9.08
CA PRO A 85 -14.45 -4.38 -9.37
C PRO A 85 -13.27 -5.08 -8.68
N ARG A 86 -13.53 -6.26 -8.11
CA ARG A 86 -12.61 -6.99 -7.19
C ARG A 86 -11.19 -7.15 -7.76
N LYS A 87 -11.08 -7.45 -9.05
CA LYS A 87 -9.78 -7.64 -9.72
C LYS A 87 -8.96 -6.36 -9.76
N SER A 88 -9.54 -5.25 -10.23
CA SER A 88 -8.82 -3.97 -10.30
C SER A 88 -8.48 -3.45 -8.92
N ALA A 89 -9.39 -3.60 -7.94
CA ALA A 89 -9.15 -3.24 -6.54
C ALA A 89 -7.94 -3.97 -5.96
N ALA A 90 -7.86 -5.29 -6.14
CA ALA A 90 -6.73 -6.08 -5.70
C ALA A 90 -5.44 -5.71 -6.44
N GLU A 91 -5.49 -5.45 -7.75
CA GLU A 91 -4.32 -4.99 -8.52
C GLU A 91 -3.81 -3.63 -8.01
N LEU A 92 -4.72 -2.70 -7.68
CA LEU A 92 -4.36 -1.39 -7.14
C LEU A 92 -3.71 -1.53 -5.77
N MET A 93 -4.32 -2.32 -4.89
CA MET A 93 -3.81 -2.56 -3.55
C MET A 93 -2.44 -3.23 -3.57
N ASN A 94 -2.27 -4.29 -4.36
CA ASN A 94 -1.00 -5.00 -4.48
C ASN A 94 0.11 -4.10 -5.04
N TRP A 95 -0.22 -3.23 -5.99
CA TRP A 95 0.73 -2.24 -6.49
C TRP A 95 1.14 -1.25 -5.41
N LEU A 96 0.18 -0.62 -4.71
CA LEU A 96 0.45 0.33 -3.64
C LEU A 96 1.26 -0.29 -2.50
N SER A 97 0.89 -1.48 -2.04
CA SER A 97 1.61 -2.19 -0.98
C SER A 97 3.05 -2.49 -1.38
N THR A 98 3.29 -2.92 -2.63
CA THR A 98 4.65 -3.17 -3.15
C THR A 98 5.49 -1.90 -3.14
N GLU A 99 4.96 -0.76 -3.59
CA GLU A 99 5.69 0.50 -3.64
C GLU A 99 6.00 1.05 -2.24
N VAL A 100 5.05 0.96 -1.30
CA VAL A 100 5.26 1.39 0.10
C VAL A 100 6.28 0.50 0.81
N VAL A 101 6.22 -0.82 0.62
CA VAL A 101 7.20 -1.75 1.21
C VAL A 101 8.58 -1.55 0.59
N ALA A 102 8.67 -1.30 -0.72
CA ALA A 102 9.94 -0.95 -1.36
C ALA A 102 10.53 0.32 -0.76
N LEU A 103 9.70 1.37 -0.57
CA LEU A 103 10.14 2.62 0.06
C LEU A 103 10.59 2.43 1.52
N PHE A 104 9.86 1.60 2.27
CA PHE A 104 10.24 1.22 3.64
C PHE A 104 11.60 0.54 3.68
N ASN A 105 11.85 -0.43 2.79
CA ASN A 105 13.14 -1.14 2.73
C ASN A 105 14.28 -0.26 2.17
N GLU A 106 13.99 0.66 1.24
CA GLU A 106 14.94 1.66 0.74
C GLU A 106 15.45 2.56 1.87
N ALA A 107 14.60 2.91 2.83
CA ALA A 107 14.97 3.71 4.00
C ALA A 107 15.94 2.98 4.96
N GLU A 108 15.93 1.64 4.97
CA GLU A 108 16.84 0.82 5.80
C GLU A 108 18.19 0.53 5.13
N ALA A 109 18.29 0.69 3.80
CA ALA A 109 19.51 0.44 3.06
C ALA A 109 20.53 1.57 3.28
N VAL A 110 21.34 1.47 4.33
CA VAL A 110 22.56 2.29 4.48
C VAL A 110 23.51 1.93 3.33
N PRO A 111 23.93 2.89 2.47
CA PRO A 111 24.97 2.60 1.49
C PRO A 111 26.23 2.18 2.24
N ASN A 112 26.66 0.93 2.07
CA ASN A 112 27.99 0.53 2.50
C ASN A 112 29.00 1.33 1.65
N GLU A 113 29.72 2.27 2.27
CA GLU A 113 30.90 2.93 1.69
C GLU A 113 32.06 1.95 1.51
#